data_AF-A0A3Q3WEF3-F1
#
_entry.id   AF-A0A3Q3WEF3-F1
#
_cell.length_a   1.000
_cell.length_b   1.000
_cell.length_c   1.000
_cell.angle_alpha   90.00
_cell.angle_beta   90.00
_cell.angle_gamma   90.00
#
_symmetry.space_group_name_H-M   'P 1'
#
loop_
_entity.id
_entity.type
_entity.pdbx_description
1 polymer ?
#
loop_
_entity_poly.entity_id
_entity_poly.type
_entity_poly.pdbx_seq_one_letter_code
_entity_poly.pdbx_strand_id
1 'polypeptide(L)' 'KKLQELHLPTVTHVMGALMPWACSAASGTETLVQLHEIMENKDYVAILKDNFYISIKEICKPF' A
#
# COMPACT_ATOMS: atom_id res chain seq x y z
N LYS A 1 20.90 4.12 -36.96
CA LYS A 1 21.67 3.41 -35.90
C LYS A 1 20.69 3.11 -34.76
N LYS A 2 20.33 1.84 -34.58
CA LYS A 2 19.43 1.39 -33.51
C LYS A 2 20.27 1.37 -32.23
N LEU A 3 19.97 2.24 -31.27
CA LEU A 3 20.57 2.17 -29.94
C LEU A 3 20.10 0.84 -29.34
N GLN A 4 21.00 -0.13 -29.27
CA GLN A 4 20.77 -1.31 -28.45
C GLN A 4 20.77 -0.82 -27.01
N GLU A 5 19.64 -0.94 -26.31
CA GLU A 5 19.57 -0.69 -24.89
C GLU A 5 20.55 -1.63 -24.19
N LEU A 6 21.64 -1.07 -23.69
CA LEU A 6 22.64 -1.79 -22.92
C LEU A 6 22.03 -2.12 -21.56
N HIS A 7 21.41 -3.29 -21.45
CA HIS A 7 20.91 -3.83 -20.18
C HIS A 7 22.09 -4.31 -19.32
N LEU A 8 22.75 -3.36 -18.66
CA LEU A 8 23.69 -3.65 -17.58
C LEU A 8 22.91 -4.20 -16.38
N PRO A 9 23.47 -5.16 -15.63
CA PRO A 9 22.88 -5.59 -14.37
C PRO A 9 22.63 -4.38 -13.46
N THR A 10 21.38 -4.21 -13.05
CA THR A 10 20.97 -3.16 -12.10
C THR A 10 20.11 -3.78 -11.02
N VAL A 11 20.23 -3.25 -9.80
CA VAL A 11 19.40 -3.68 -8.66
C VAL A 11 17.99 -3.08 -8.73
N THR A 12 17.81 -1.97 -9.44
CA THR A 12 16.52 -1.27 -9.58
C THR A 12 16.42 -0.54 -10.91
N HIS A 13 15.28 -0.66 -11.59
CA HIS A 13 14.97 0.14 -12.78
C HIS A 13 14.32 1.47 -12.36
N VAL A 14 14.56 2.56 -13.12
CA VAL A 14 14.09 3.93 -12.81
C VAL A 14 12.59 4.12 -13.16
N MET A 15 11.76 3.08 -13.03
CA MET A 15 10.33 3.15 -13.39
C MET A 15 9.43 3.61 -12.24
N GLY A 16 10.03 4.06 -11.12
CA GLY A 16 9.31 4.38 -9.89
C GLY A 16 8.88 3.11 -9.13
N ALA A 17 8.53 3.28 -7.86
CA ALA A 17 8.03 2.21 -7.01
C ALA A 17 6.76 2.67 -6.31
N LEU A 18 5.80 1.75 -6.14
CA LEU A 18 4.60 1.97 -5.33
C LEU A 18 4.83 1.43 -3.92
N MET A 19 4.32 2.15 -2.92
CA MET A 19 4.37 1.72 -1.52
C MET A 19 2.93 1.54 -1.00
N PRO A 20 2.41 0.30 -0.94
CA PRO A 20 1.06 0.05 -0.43
C PRO A 20 1.03 -0.22 1.08
N TRP A 21 -0.04 0.24 1.74
CA TRP A 21 -0.48 -0.25 3.04
C TRP A 21 -1.79 -1.01 2.88
N ALA A 22 -1.92 -2.18 3.51
CA ALA A 22 -3.13 -3.00 3.43
C ALA A 22 -3.49 -3.64 4.78
N CYS A 23 -4.78 -3.96 4.98
CA CYS A 23 -5.25 -4.68 6.16
C CYS A 23 -6.26 -5.80 5.85
N SER A 24 -5.99 -7.01 6.34
CA SER A 24 -6.79 -8.22 6.05
C SER A 24 -7.59 -8.78 7.18
N ALA A 25 -8.71 -9.43 6.83
CA ALA A 25 -9.39 -10.39 7.67
C ALA A 25 -9.86 -11.60 6.85
N ALA A 26 -10.02 -12.76 7.52
CA ALA A 26 -10.47 -14.01 6.90
C ALA A 26 -11.85 -13.90 6.21
N SER A 27 -12.65 -12.88 6.55
CA SER A 27 -13.95 -12.57 5.95
C SER A 27 -13.87 -11.91 4.57
N GLY A 28 -12.67 -11.57 4.07
CA GLY A 28 -12.45 -11.34 2.64
C GLY A 28 -12.67 -9.91 2.12
N THR A 29 -12.51 -8.86 2.93
CA THR A 29 -12.34 -7.51 2.36
C THR A 29 -11.37 -6.66 3.16
N GLU A 30 -10.49 -5.99 2.43
CA GLU A 30 -9.29 -5.33 2.93
C GLU A 30 -9.22 -3.91 2.42
N THR A 31 -8.82 -2.97 3.27
CA THR A 31 -8.49 -1.62 2.80
C THR A 31 -7.10 -1.63 2.18
N LEU A 32 -6.94 -0.99 1.03
CA LEU A 32 -5.66 -0.76 0.37
C LEU A 32 -5.45 0.75 0.22
N VAL A 33 -4.31 1.24 0.70
CA VAL A 33 -3.93 2.67 0.67
C VAL A 33 -2.57 2.81 -0.01
N GLN A 34 -2.47 3.72 -0.98
CA GLN A 34 -1.20 4.09 -1.59
C GLN A 34 -0.48 5.16 -0.75
N LEU A 35 0.74 4.86 -0.32
CA LEU A 35 1.62 5.79 0.36
C LEU A 35 2.43 6.57 -0.68
N HIS A 36 2.48 7.89 -0.52
CA HIS A 36 3.19 8.77 -1.44
C HIS A 36 4.59 9.13 -0.94
N GLU A 37 4.83 8.98 0.37
CA GLU A 37 6.09 9.30 1.04
C GLU A 37 6.41 8.25 2.12
N ILE A 38 7.56 8.39 2.78
CA ILE A 38 7.89 7.58 3.96
C ILE A 38 6.84 7.84 5.03
N MET A 39 6.16 6.78 5.46
CA MET A 39 5.14 6.86 6.49
C MET A 39 5.76 7.25 7.84
N GLU A 40 5.32 8.36 8.42
CA GLU A 40 5.60 8.70 9.81
C GLU A 40 4.51 8.16 10.75
N ASN A 41 4.76 8.20 12.05
CA ASN A 41 3.81 7.70 13.06
C ASN A 41 2.42 8.37 12.95
N LYS A 42 2.38 9.67 12.66
CA LYS A 42 1.13 10.43 12.47
C LYS A 42 0.31 9.92 11.29
N ASP A 43 0.98 9.52 10.21
CA ASP A 43 0.34 9.04 8.98
C ASP A 43 -0.23 7.65 9.22
N TYR A 44 0.51 6.81 9.97
CA TYR A 44 0.02 5.51 10.41
C TYR A 44 -1.25 5.66 11.29
N VAL A 45 -1.24 6.56 12.26
CA VAL A 45 -2.41 6.83 13.11
C VAL A 45 -3.59 7.33 12.30
N ALA A 46 -3.36 8.20 11.31
CA ALA A 46 -4.41 8.67 10.40
C ALA A 46 -4.99 7.51 9.56
N ILE A 47 -4.13 6.69 8.95
CA ILE A 47 -4.55 5.51 8.18
C ILE A 47 -5.40 4.57 9.03
N LEU A 48 -5.01 4.30 10.29
CA LEU A 48 -5.81 3.48 11.18
C LEU A 48 -7.18 4.09 11.49
N LYS A 49 -7.24 5.39 11.79
CA LYS A 49 -8.50 6.11 12.04
C LYS A 49 -9.44 6.06 10.84
N ASP A 50 -8.90 6.33 9.65
CA ASP A 50 -9.70 6.51 8.45
C ASP A 50 -10.10 5.17 7.80
N ASN A 51 -9.32 4.11 8.01
CA ASN A 51 -9.47 2.86 7.27
C ASN A 51 -9.66 1.64 8.19
N PHE A 52 -8.88 1.51 9.25
CA PHE A 52 -8.88 0.30 10.07
C PHE A 52 -10.11 0.20 10.99
N TYR A 53 -10.48 1.29 11.68
CA TYR A 53 -11.65 1.28 12.56
C TYR A 53 -12.97 1.11 11.79
N ILE A 54 -13.05 1.67 10.58
CA ILE A 54 -14.22 1.50 9.71
C ILE A 54 -14.30 0.04 9.26
N SER A 55 -13.19 -0.53 8.77
CA SER A 55 -13.13 -1.93 8.34
C SER A 55 -13.48 -2.92 9.45
N ILE A 56 -12.98 -2.72 10.68
CA ILE A 56 -13.36 -3.56 11.83
C ILE A 56 -14.85 -3.40 12.18
N LYS A 57 -15.37 -2.17 12.18
CA LYS A 57 -16.77 -1.94 12.54
C LYS A 57 -17.71 -2.63 11.57
N GLU A 58 -17.40 -2.65 10.28
CA GLU A 58 -18.16 -3.39 9.27
C GLU A 58 -18.06 -4.91 9.47
N ILE A 59 -16.87 -5.43 9.80
CA ILE A 59 -16.66 -6.86 10.08
C ILE A 59 -17.42 -7.32 11.35
N CYS A 60 -17.51 -6.47 12.37
CA CYS A 60 -18.12 -6.80 13.66
C CYS A 60 -19.62 -6.48 13.74
N LYS A 61 -20.29 -6.08 12.65
CA LYS A 61 -21.76 -5.90 12.66
C LYS A 61 -22.44 -7.26 12.89
N PRO A 62 -23.30 -7.40 13.91
CA PRO A 62 -24.11 -8.60 14.06
C PRO A 62 -25.08 -8.74 12.88
N PHE A 63 -25.23 -9.97 12.38
CA PHE A 63 -26.16 -10.34 11.30
C PHE A 63 -27.61 -10.00 11.66
#